data_AF-A0A8J4T4E8-F1
#
_entry.id   AF-A0A8J4T4E8-F1
#
_cell.length_a   1.000
_cell.length_b   1.000
_cell.length_c   1.000
_cell.angle_alpha   90.00
_cell.angle_beta   90.00
_cell.angle_gamma   90.00
#
_symmetry.space_group_name_H-M   'P 1'
#
loop_
_entity.id
_entity.type
_entity.pdbx_description
1 polymer ?
#
loop_
_entity_poly.entity_id
_entity_poly.type
_entity_poly.pdbx_seq_one_letter_code
_entity_poly.pdbx_strand_id
1 'polypeptide(L)'
;MILLKSSILHACPPDIVDCGNNICTIALSGPFTYCDAHKVCGQEGLKRGSRYFMVGRHMNQVFATWAFLTTAHSGIHSLLNARNSSTIGWQTNEPGYWFVSLNDSEVPWAPQQPSGNYEQVAVITFNGLRTEAQNLQNRSVICEQSIVPIPELTVPTQFKMNWPIILESNVMLGQLSVGCFEKFIAPSRLSCALK
;
A
#
# COMPACT_ATOMS: atom_id res chain seq x y z
N MET A 1 -8.97 34.62 28.31
CA MET A 1 -9.38 33.22 28.09
C MET A 1 -8.42 32.61 27.08
N ILE A 2 -7.38 31.94 27.56
CA ILE A 2 -6.33 31.34 26.74
C ILE A 2 -6.80 29.92 26.39
N LEU A 3 -7.15 29.68 25.13
CA LEU A 3 -7.40 28.33 24.62
C LEU A 3 -6.05 27.62 24.52
N LEU A 4 -5.74 26.81 25.54
CA LEU A 4 -4.66 25.85 25.45
C LEU A 4 -5.06 24.82 24.39
N LYS A 5 -4.42 24.87 23.22
CA LYS A 5 -4.38 23.74 22.28
C LYS A 5 -3.78 22.57 23.06
N SER A 6 -4.63 21.66 23.50
CA SER A 6 -4.18 20.35 23.99
C SER A 6 -3.45 19.70 22.82
N SER A 7 -2.14 19.60 22.94
CA SER A 7 -1.33 18.71 22.11
C SER A 7 -1.74 17.30 22.50
N ILE A 8 -2.83 16.80 21.90
CA ILE A 8 -3.20 15.40 22.00
C ILE A 8 -2.02 14.64 21.42
N LEU A 9 -1.24 13.99 22.28
CA LEU A 9 -0.33 12.94 21.85
C LEU A 9 -1.22 11.94 21.09
N HIS A 10 -1.04 11.85 19.77
CA HIS A 10 -1.91 11.06 18.90
C HIS A 10 -1.58 9.57 19.08
N ALA A 11 -1.92 9.05 20.26
CA ALA A 11 -1.75 7.65 20.58
C ALA A 11 -2.67 6.82 19.68
N CYS A 12 -2.15 5.68 19.21
CA CYS A 12 -2.95 4.77 18.42
C CYS A 12 -4.21 4.33 19.18
N PRO A 13 -5.34 4.11 18.49
CA PRO A 13 -6.55 3.62 19.14
C PRO A 13 -6.29 2.31 19.91
N PRO A 14 -7.12 1.97 20.91
CA PRO A 14 -7.07 0.66 21.55
C PRO A 14 -7.09 -0.47 20.50
N ASP A 15 -6.34 -1.54 20.78
CA ASP A 15 -6.16 -2.71 19.91
C ASP A 15 -5.42 -2.46 18.59
N ILE A 16 -4.78 -1.29 18.44
CA ILE A 16 -3.89 -0.96 17.32
C ILE A 16 -2.47 -0.84 17.84
N VAL A 17 -1.51 -1.36 17.07
CA VAL A 17 -0.10 -1.37 17.44
C VAL A 17 0.54 -0.05 17.01
N ASP A 18 1.16 0.64 17.97
CA ASP A 18 1.98 1.82 17.72
C ASP A 18 3.41 1.41 17.31
N CYS A 19 3.78 1.74 16.08
CA CYS A 19 5.12 1.52 15.54
C CYS A 19 6.07 2.71 15.76
N GLY A 20 5.66 3.70 16.55
CA GLY A 20 6.36 4.95 16.78
C GLY A 20 6.02 6.02 15.75
N ASN A 21 6.34 7.28 16.05
CA ASN A 21 6.09 8.44 15.18
C ASN A 21 4.62 8.58 14.71
N ASN A 22 3.65 8.19 15.55
CA ASN A 22 2.22 8.16 15.25
C ASN A 22 1.84 7.21 14.09
N ILE A 23 2.64 6.16 13.85
CA ILE A 23 2.36 5.13 12.85
C ILE A 23 1.57 4.02 13.53
N CYS A 24 0.29 3.93 13.20
CA CYS A 24 -0.63 2.98 13.81
C CYS A 24 -0.94 1.83 12.86
N THR A 25 -0.72 0.59 13.29
CA THR A 25 -0.84 -0.59 12.43
C THR A 25 -1.63 -1.73 13.04
N ILE A 26 -2.22 -2.54 12.18
CA ILE A 26 -2.90 -3.78 12.55
C ILE A 26 -2.47 -4.90 11.59
N ALA A 27 -2.14 -6.06 12.13
CA ALA A 27 -1.90 -7.27 11.36
C ALA A 27 -3.20 -8.06 11.21
N LEU A 28 -3.54 -8.41 9.97
CA LEU A 28 -4.70 -9.23 9.64
C LEU A 28 -4.23 -10.55 9.06
N SER A 29 -4.55 -11.64 9.77
CA SER A 29 -4.19 -12.99 9.35
C SER A 29 -5.22 -13.56 8.40
N GLY A 30 -4.77 -14.13 7.28
CA GLY A 30 -5.63 -14.79 6.31
C GLY A 30 -4.92 -15.05 4.99
N PRO A 31 -5.43 -15.95 4.14
CA PRO A 31 -4.86 -16.22 2.83
C PRO A 31 -5.35 -15.18 1.80
N PHE A 32 -4.99 -13.91 1.97
CA PHE A 32 -5.42 -12.86 1.06
C PHE A 32 -4.60 -12.85 -0.22
N THR A 33 -5.24 -12.69 -1.38
CA THR A 33 -4.53 -12.24 -2.58
C THR A 33 -4.03 -10.81 -2.37
N TYR A 34 -3.11 -10.32 -3.22
CA TYR A 34 -2.64 -8.94 -3.12
C TYR A 34 -3.79 -7.92 -3.20
N CYS A 35 -4.77 -8.16 -4.08
CA CYS A 35 -5.92 -7.28 -4.22
C CYS A 35 -6.91 -7.39 -3.05
N ASP A 36 -7.12 -8.60 -2.51
CA ASP A 36 -7.96 -8.77 -1.32
C ASP A 36 -7.32 -8.15 -0.07
N ALA A 37 -5.99 -8.15 0.01
CA ALA A 37 -5.25 -7.47 1.07
C ALA A 37 -5.53 -5.95 1.09
N HIS A 38 -5.61 -5.31 -0.09
CA HIS A 38 -6.05 -3.91 -0.19
C HIS A 38 -7.49 -3.74 0.31
N LYS A 39 -8.40 -4.62 -0.13
CA LYS A 39 -9.81 -4.56 0.23
C LYS A 39 -10.02 -4.73 1.72
N VAL A 40 -9.38 -5.71 2.35
CA VAL A 40 -9.55 -5.99 3.78
C VAL A 40 -8.98 -4.86 4.64
N CYS A 41 -7.85 -4.25 4.27
CA CYS A 41 -7.36 -3.05 4.96
C CYS A 41 -8.37 -1.90 4.87
N GLY A 42 -8.93 -1.64 3.69
CA GLY A 42 -9.96 -0.61 3.51
C GLY A 42 -11.22 -0.88 4.35
N GLN A 43 -11.68 -2.13 4.39
CA GLN A 43 -12.83 -2.56 5.18
C GLN A 43 -12.60 -2.41 6.68
N GLU A 44 -11.41 -2.77 7.18
CA GLU A 44 -11.05 -2.55 8.59
C GLU A 44 -11.03 -1.07 8.95
N GLY A 45 -10.56 -0.22 8.04
CA GLY A 45 -10.67 1.22 8.20
C GLY A 45 -12.12 1.68 8.36
N LEU A 46 -13.00 1.27 7.44
CA LEU A 46 -14.43 1.63 7.48
C LEU A 46 -15.09 1.22 8.80
N LYS A 47 -14.82 0.01 9.30
CA LYS A 47 -15.33 -0.47 10.60
C LYS A 47 -14.92 0.42 11.76
N ARG A 48 -13.73 1.02 11.67
CA ARG A 48 -13.12 1.86 12.72
C ARG A 48 -13.34 3.36 12.50
N GLY A 49 -14.09 3.74 11.46
CA GLY A 49 -14.30 5.15 11.11
C GLY A 49 -13.01 5.89 10.73
N SER A 50 -12.01 5.18 10.19
CA SER A 50 -10.71 5.73 9.79
C SER A 50 -10.25 5.14 8.46
N ARG A 51 -9.30 5.75 7.77
CA ARG A 51 -8.79 5.16 6.53
C ARG A 51 -7.61 4.25 6.84
N TYR A 52 -7.64 3.01 6.35
CA TYR A 52 -6.55 2.05 6.48
C TYR A 52 -6.10 1.59 5.10
N PHE A 53 -4.82 1.32 4.93
CA PHE A 53 -4.19 0.89 3.69
C PHE A 53 -3.03 -0.06 3.98
N MET A 54 -2.53 -0.77 2.98
CA MET A 54 -1.37 -1.66 3.18
C MET A 54 -0.12 -0.84 3.43
N VAL A 55 0.66 -1.20 4.45
CA VAL A 55 1.88 -0.46 4.85
C VAL A 55 2.80 -0.19 3.66
N GLY A 56 3.25 1.06 3.54
CA GLY A 56 4.12 1.54 2.47
C GLY A 56 5.43 2.09 3.01
N ARG A 57 5.58 3.43 2.96
CA ARG A 57 6.81 4.16 3.30
C ARG A 57 7.33 3.92 4.72
N HIS A 58 6.44 3.56 5.65
CA HIS A 58 6.76 3.35 7.04
C HIS A 58 7.23 1.92 7.32
N MET A 59 7.67 1.20 6.28
CA MET A 59 8.06 -0.19 6.39
C MET A 59 9.22 -0.39 7.37
N ASN A 60 10.18 0.52 7.48
CA ASN A 60 11.26 0.40 8.46
C ASN A 60 10.75 0.33 9.90
N GLN A 61 9.79 1.19 10.26
CA GLN A 61 9.18 1.20 11.59
C GLN A 61 8.33 -0.06 11.81
N VAL A 62 7.52 -0.41 10.82
CA VAL A 62 6.69 -1.62 10.87
C VAL A 62 7.53 -2.88 10.99
N PHE A 63 8.64 -2.97 10.26
CA PHE A 63 9.56 -4.09 10.32
C PHE A 63 10.19 -4.24 11.70
N ALA A 64 10.58 -3.13 12.34
CA ALA A 64 11.13 -3.15 13.69
C ALA A 64 10.12 -3.64 14.75
N THR A 65 8.83 -3.29 14.60
CA THR A 65 7.76 -3.70 15.53
C THR A 65 7.27 -5.13 15.27
N TRP A 66 7.13 -5.50 14.00
CA TRP A 66 6.52 -6.76 13.56
C TRP A 66 7.56 -7.79 13.07
N ALA A 67 8.80 -7.70 13.52
CA ALA A 67 9.94 -8.52 13.07
C ALA A 67 9.72 -10.05 13.14
N PHE A 68 8.71 -10.50 13.88
CA PHE A 68 8.34 -11.91 14.03
C PHE A 68 7.32 -12.42 13.00
N LEU A 69 6.77 -11.57 12.13
CA LEU A 69 5.84 -12.01 11.10
C LEU A 69 6.57 -12.80 10.01
N THR A 70 6.02 -13.98 9.68
CA THR A 70 6.63 -14.91 8.73
C THR A 70 6.59 -14.38 7.30
N THR A 71 5.43 -13.97 6.81
CA THR A 71 5.27 -13.35 5.48
C THR A 71 3.97 -12.57 5.38
N ALA A 72 4.02 -11.35 4.83
CA ALA A 72 2.82 -10.52 4.64
C ALA A 72 2.92 -9.64 3.38
N HIS A 73 1.77 -9.25 2.84
CA HIS A 73 1.73 -8.28 1.74
C HIS A 73 2.13 -6.89 2.23
N SER A 74 2.82 -6.12 1.37
CA SER A 74 3.07 -4.69 1.57
C SER A 74 2.41 -3.86 0.47
N GLY A 75 2.15 -2.60 0.76
CA GLY A 75 1.67 -1.62 -0.20
C GLY A 75 2.75 -1.10 -1.16
N ILE A 76 3.97 -1.65 -1.14
CA ILE A 76 5.10 -1.23 -2.00
C ILE A 76 5.09 -2.04 -3.30
N HIS A 77 5.21 -1.36 -4.45
CA HIS A 77 5.15 -2.01 -5.76
C HIS A 77 5.85 -1.25 -6.89
N SER A 78 6.04 -1.94 -8.02
CA SER A 78 6.52 -1.41 -9.31
C SER A 78 5.53 -1.69 -10.45
N LEU A 79 4.25 -1.88 -10.12
CA LEU A 79 3.19 -2.24 -11.09
C LEU A 79 2.96 -1.24 -12.24
N LEU A 80 3.23 0.05 -12.05
CA LEU A 80 3.08 1.05 -13.13
C LEU A 80 4.38 1.26 -13.91
N ASN A 81 5.53 1.07 -13.27
CA ASN A 81 6.83 1.24 -13.89
C ASN A 81 7.79 0.21 -13.28
N ALA A 82 8.11 -0.82 -14.06
CA ALA A 82 9.00 -1.89 -13.64
C ALA A 82 10.35 -1.32 -13.18
N ARG A 83 10.83 -1.76 -12.02
CA ARG A 83 12.09 -1.29 -11.44
C ARG A 83 13.24 -2.25 -11.60
N ASN A 84 12.98 -3.44 -12.13
CA ASN A 84 13.97 -4.51 -12.26
C ASN A 84 14.74 -4.70 -10.94
N SER A 85 16.07 -4.59 -10.97
CA SER A 85 16.95 -4.67 -9.80
C SER A 85 17.23 -3.32 -9.12
N SER A 86 16.51 -2.25 -9.47
CA SER A 86 16.68 -0.93 -8.86
C SER A 86 16.02 -0.87 -7.48
N THR A 87 16.75 -0.45 -6.46
CA THR A 87 16.24 -0.25 -5.10
C THR A 87 15.46 1.05 -4.91
N ILE A 88 15.50 1.96 -5.90
CA ILE A 88 14.85 3.26 -5.86
C ILE A 88 13.64 3.31 -6.81
N GLY A 89 12.74 4.26 -6.58
CA GLY A 89 11.66 4.52 -7.51
C GLY A 89 10.41 3.66 -7.29
N TRP A 90 10.38 2.86 -6.22
CA TRP A 90 9.22 2.03 -5.86
C TRP A 90 8.06 2.91 -5.39
N GLN A 91 6.84 2.50 -5.71
CA GLN A 91 5.62 3.24 -5.42
C GLN A 91 4.93 2.67 -4.19
N THR A 92 4.13 3.50 -3.51
CA THR A 92 3.28 3.08 -2.40
C THR A 92 1.83 3.38 -2.68
N ASN A 93 0.94 2.61 -2.06
CA ASN A 93 -0.50 2.82 -2.11
C ASN A 93 -1.01 3.83 -1.07
N GLU A 94 -0.15 4.74 -0.63
CA GLU A 94 -0.44 5.64 0.47
C GLU A 94 -1.39 6.77 0.06
N PRO A 95 -2.54 6.91 0.76
CA PRO A 95 -3.45 8.01 0.52
C PRO A 95 -2.77 9.38 0.64
N GLY A 96 -2.97 10.24 -0.37
CA GLY A 96 -2.44 11.60 -0.36
C GLY A 96 -0.98 11.75 -0.81
N TYR A 97 -0.26 10.63 -0.99
CA TYR A 97 1.16 10.63 -1.38
C TYR A 97 1.38 10.00 -2.76
N TRP A 98 0.70 10.53 -3.78
CA TRP A 98 0.66 9.99 -5.14
C TRP A 98 1.90 10.28 -6.00
N PHE A 99 2.80 11.16 -5.55
CA PHE A 99 3.97 11.61 -6.33
C PHE A 99 5.32 11.17 -5.75
N VAL A 100 5.32 10.49 -4.60
CA VAL A 100 6.55 10.12 -3.91
C VAL A 100 6.90 8.69 -4.27
N SER A 101 8.03 8.54 -4.96
CA SER A 101 8.67 7.24 -5.06
C SER A 101 9.64 7.08 -3.91
N LEU A 102 9.78 5.85 -3.43
CA LEU A 102 10.67 5.53 -2.32
C LEU A 102 12.14 5.61 -2.74
N ASN A 103 12.95 6.08 -1.81
CA ASN A 103 14.39 6.12 -1.87
C ASN A 103 14.98 4.82 -1.30
N ASP A 104 16.27 4.60 -1.53
CA ASP A 104 16.96 3.36 -1.13
C ASP A 104 16.87 3.09 0.38
N SER A 105 17.03 4.12 1.20
CA SER A 105 17.00 4.02 2.67
C SER A 105 15.61 3.79 3.26
N GLU A 106 14.54 3.96 2.48
CA GLU A 106 13.16 3.85 2.96
C GLU A 106 12.62 2.42 2.91
N VAL A 107 13.28 1.54 2.15
CA VAL A 107 12.85 0.15 1.96
C VAL A 107 13.91 -0.80 2.53
N PRO A 108 13.59 -1.56 3.60
CA PRO A 108 14.51 -2.55 4.15
C PRO A 108 14.54 -3.82 3.27
N TRP A 109 15.13 -3.72 2.08
CA TRP A 109 15.29 -4.83 1.16
C TRP A 109 16.04 -6.00 1.82
N ALA A 110 15.55 -7.23 1.58
CA ALA A 110 16.29 -8.42 1.94
C ALA A 110 17.58 -8.53 1.12
N PRO A 111 18.58 -9.33 1.56
CA PRO A 111 19.81 -9.52 0.79
C PRO A 111 19.51 -9.94 -0.66
N GLN A 112 20.21 -9.32 -1.62
CA GLN A 112 20.05 -9.56 -3.06
C GLN A 112 18.68 -9.15 -3.62
N GLN A 113 17.95 -8.25 -2.96
CA GLN A 113 16.70 -7.67 -3.45
C GLN A 113 16.88 -6.18 -3.75
N PRO A 114 16.10 -5.61 -4.68
CA PRO A 114 15.13 -6.28 -5.55
C PRO A 114 15.80 -7.09 -6.67
N SER A 115 15.18 -8.19 -7.10
CA SER A 115 15.81 -9.13 -8.05
C SER A 115 14.96 -9.50 -9.27
N GLY A 116 13.84 -8.81 -9.52
CA GLY A 116 13.00 -9.12 -10.67
C GLY A 116 13.38 -8.36 -11.93
N ASN A 117 12.67 -8.69 -13.01
CA ASN A 117 12.88 -8.15 -14.35
C ASN A 117 11.60 -7.51 -14.95
N TYR A 118 10.53 -7.42 -14.16
CA TYR A 118 9.20 -6.98 -14.58
C TYR A 118 8.50 -6.23 -13.44
N GLU A 119 7.24 -5.88 -13.65
CA GLU A 119 6.35 -5.33 -12.63
C GLU A 119 6.19 -6.32 -11.47
N GLN A 120 6.45 -5.84 -10.26
CA GLN A 120 6.46 -6.66 -9.05
C GLN A 120 5.82 -5.94 -7.87
N VAL A 121 5.51 -6.72 -6.85
CA VAL A 121 5.16 -6.22 -5.52
C VAL A 121 6.29 -6.57 -4.56
N ALA A 122 6.46 -5.76 -3.53
CA ALA A 122 7.36 -6.08 -2.44
C ALA A 122 6.58 -6.78 -1.32
N VAL A 123 7.11 -7.88 -0.82
CA VAL A 123 6.50 -8.74 0.18
C VAL A 123 7.36 -8.70 1.43
N ILE A 124 6.72 -8.56 2.59
CA ILE A 124 7.39 -8.58 3.89
C ILE A 124 7.78 -10.02 4.19
N THR A 125 9.04 -10.26 4.53
CA THR A 125 9.57 -11.55 4.98
C THR A 125 10.42 -11.35 6.24
N PHE A 126 10.80 -12.42 6.94
CA PHE A 126 11.57 -12.31 8.18
C PHE A 126 12.93 -11.59 8.05
N ASN A 127 13.50 -11.48 6.84
CA ASN A 127 14.82 -10.87 6.61
C ASN A 127 14.77 -9.62 5.72
N GLY A 128 13.59 -9.00 5.57
CA GLY A 128 13.39 -7.77 4.80
C GLY A 128 12.32 -7.92 3.72
N LEU A 129 12.25 -6.95 2.81
CA LEU A 129 11.36 -7.06 1.64
C LEU A 129 11.99 -7.87 0.52
N ARG A 130 11.15 -8.72 -0.08
CA ARG A 130 11.47 -9.49 -1.28
C ARG A 130 10.53 -9.10 -2.41
N THR A 131 11.03 -9.01 -3.63
CA THR A 131 10.18 -8.77 -4.79
C THR A 131 9.62 -10.06 -5.36
N GLU A 132 8.34 -10.02 -5.68
CA GLU A 132 7.61 -11.15 -6.24
C GLU A 132 6.57 -10.67 -7.25
N ALA A 133 6.07 -11.59 -8.07
CA ALA A 133 4.91 -11.31 -8.90
C ALA A 133 3.67 -11.11 -8.02
N GLN A 134 2.78 -10.21 -8.43
CA GLN A 134 1.60 -9.80 -7.66
C GLN A 134 0.72 -10.97 -7.21
N ASN A 135 0.47 -11.94 -8.09
CA ASN A 135 -0.43 -13.06 -7.83
C ASN A 135 0.29 -14.37 -7.50
N LEU A 136 1.50 -14.30 -6.94
CA LEU A 136 2.29 -15.50 -6.67
C LEU A 136 1.74 -16.35 -5.51
N GLN A 137 1.40 -15.73 -4.38
CA GLN A 137 0.88 -16.45 -3.20
C GLN A 137 -0.09 -15.59 -2.39
N ASN A 138 -0.95 -16.30 -1.66
CA ASN A 138 -1.87 -15.73 -0.70
C ASN A 138 -1.22 -15.59 0.69
N ARG A 139 -1.42 -14.46 1.36
CA ARG A 139 -0.70 -14.10 2.60
C ARG A 139 -1.51 -13.18 3.49
N SER A 140 -1.09 -13.10 4.75
CA SER A 140 -1.53 -12.08 5.70
C SER A 140 -1.14 -10.68 5.22
N VAL A 141 -1.66 -9.65 5.88
CA VAL A 141 -1.37 -8.24 5.55
C VAL A 141 -1.17 -7.41 6.81
N ILE A 142 -0.30 -6.41 6.73
CA ILE A 142 -0.21 -5.35 7.74
C ILE A 142 -0.84 -4.09 7.15
N CYS A 143 -1.85 -3.58 7.84
CA CYS A 143 -2.54 -2.37 7.47
C CYS A 143 -2.05 -1.22 8.35
N GLU A 144 -1.86 -0.06 7.75
CA GLU A 144 -1.50 1.20 8.37
C GLU A 144 -2.69 2.15 8.36
N GLN A 145 -2.91 2.86 9.46
CA GLN A 145 -3.88 3.92 9.56
C GLN A 145 -3.35 5.18 8.86
N SER A 146 -4.14 5.73 7.94
CA SER A 146 -3.80 6.97 7.25
C SER A 146 -4.10 8.19 8.12
N ILE A 147 -3.22 9.19 8.03
CA ILE A 147 -3.48 10.55 8.50
C ILE A 147 -4.50 11.30 7.62
N VAL A 148 -4.71 10.81 6.40
CA VAL A 148 -5.70 11.37 5.47
C VAL A 148 -7.05 10.76 5.83
N PRO A 149 -8.08 11.60 6.12
CA PRO A 149 -9.41 11.09 6.43
C PRO A 149 -9.97 10.26 5.28
N ILE A 150 -10.97 9.45 5.59
CA ILE A 150 -11.77 8.78 4.55
C ILE A 150 -12.31 9.89 3.65
N PRO A 151 -12.14 9.81 2.31
CA PRO A 151 -12.74 10.78 1.42
C PRO A 151 -14.23 10.87 1.75
N GLU A 152 -14.71 12.05 2.15
CA GLU A 152 -16.14 12.26 2.22
C GLU A 152 -16.68 11.98 0.82
N LEU A 153 -17.77 11.20 0.72
CA LEU A 153 -18.42 10.85 -0.56
C LEU A 153 -18.78 12.09 -1.41
N THR A 154 -18.72 13.28 -0.82
CA THR A 154 -19.04 14.59 -1.38
C THR A 154 -17.87 15.30 -2.06
N VAL A 155 -16.61 14.92 -1.81
CA VAL A 155 -15.44 15.56 -2.44
C VAL A 155 -14.79 14.59 -3.43
N PRO A 156 -15.05 14.72 -4.75
CA PRO A 156 -14.43 13.85 -5.74
C PRO A 156 -12.90 13.99 -5.67
N THR A 157 -12.21 12.84 -5.60
CA THR A 157 -10.76 12.82 -5.72
C THR A 157 -10.40 13.21 -7.14
N GLN A 158 -9.75 14.36 -7.32
CA GLN A 158 -9.30 14.80 -8.63
C GLN A 158 -8.09 13.97 -9.07
N PHE A 159 -8.28 13.16 -10.10
CA PHE A 159 -7.17 12.54 -10.83
C PHE A 159 -6.49 13.62 -11.68
N LYS A 160 -5.26 13.98 -11.32
CA LYS A 160 -4.51 14.97 -12.09
C LYS A 160 -3.76 14.30 -13.24
N MET A 161 -3.83 14.90 -14.42
CA MET A 161 -3.15 14.43 -15.64
C MET A 161 -1.61 14.54 -15.57
N ASN A 162 -1.06 15.35 -14.66
CA ASN A 162 0.38 15.52 -14.49
C ASN A 162 0.99 14.41 -13.61
N TRP A 163 0.67 13.16 -13.91
CA TRP A 163 1.32 12.03 -13.25
C TRP A 163 2.84 12.13 -13.49
N PRO A 164 3.68 12.05 -12.45
CA PRO A 164 5.08 12.45 -12.53
C PRO A 164 5.95 11.49 -13.37
N ILE A 165 5.37 10.42 -13.90
CA ILE A 165 6.08 9.36 -14.62
C ILE A 165 5.37 9.14 -15.96
N ILE A 166 6.13 9.26 -17.04
CA ILE A 166 5.68 8.81 -18.37
C ILE A 166 5.72 7.28 -18.34
N LEU A 167 4.57 6.65 -18.55
CA LEU A 167 4.48 5.19 -18.62
C LEU A 167 5.04 4.73 -19.98
N GLU A 168 6.04 3.85 -19.95
CA GLU A 168 6.62 3.27 -21.17
C GLU A 168 5.64 2.34 -21.90
N SER A 169 4.70 1.77 -21.14
CA SER A 169 3.63 0.88 -21.63
C SER A 169 2.36 1.10 -20.82
N ASN A 170 1.21 1.00 -21.49
CA ASN A 170 -0.11 0.97 -20.84
C ASN A 170 -0.53 -0.46 -20.43
N VAL A 171 0.35 -1.44 -20.63
CA VAL A 171 0.12 -2.87 -20.39
C VAL A 171 1.26 -3.39 -19.53
N MET A 172 0.91 -4.07 -18.43
CA MET A 172 1.88 -4.79 -17.60
C MET A 172 2.45 -5.96 -18.41
N LEU A 173 3.78 -6.07 -18.46
CA LEU A 173 4.46 -7.12 -19.22
C LEU A 173 4.56 -8.44 -18.43
N GLY A 174 4.60 -8.36 -17.10
CA GLY A 174 4.63 -9.52 -16.22
C GLY A 174 3.33 -10.34 -16.27
N GLN A 175 3.43 -11.63 -16.64
CA GLN A 175 2.27 -12.53 -16.78
C GLN A 175 1.45 -12.74 -15.49
N LEU A 176 2.05 -12.50 -14.33
CA LEU A 176 1.42 -12.66 -13.01
C LEU A 176 1.21 -11.32 -12.27
N SER A 177 1.41 -10.20 -12.96
CA SER A 177 1.17 -8.85 -12.49
C SER A 177 0.05 -8.26 -13.33
N VAL A 178 -1.17 -8.28 -12.79
CA VAL A 178 -2.41 -8.01 -13.55
C VAL A 178 -3.17 -6.79 -13.04
N GLY A 179 -2.68 -6.13 -11.98
CA GLY A 179 -3.39 -5.06 -11.28
C GLY A 179 -4.60 -5.59 -10.49
N CYS A 180 -5.40 -4.67 -9.93
CA CYS A 180 -6.59 -4.99 -9.14
C CYS A 180 -7.84 -4.43 -9.82
N PHE A 181 -8.08 -4.84 -11.07
CA PHE A 181 -9.22 -4.39 -11.85
C PHE A 181 -10.48 -5.21 -11.55
N GLU A 182 -11.60 -4.53 -11.31
CA GLU A 182 -12.90 -5.17 -11.28
C GLU A 182 -13.49 -5.22 -12.68
N LYS A 183 -14.11 -6.35 -13.03
CA LYS A 183 -14.78 -6.56 -14.33
C LYS A 183 -16.26 -6.72 -14.09
N PHE A 184 -17.07 -6.02 -14.87
CA PHE A 184 -18.52 -6.15 -14.84
C PHE A 184 -19.07 -6.04 -16.25
N ILE A 185 -20.24 -6.65 -16.45
CA ILE A 185 -20.97 -6.56 -17.71
C ILE A 185 -21.83 -5.30 -17.66
N ALA A 186 -21.67 -4.44 -18.66
CA ALA A 186 -22.46 -3.23 -18.82
C ALA A 186 -23.18 -3.25 -20.17
N PRO A 187 -24.43 -2.74 -20.26
CA PRO A 187 -25.18 -2.71 -21.51
C PRO A 187 -24.58 -1.76 -22.55
N SER A 188 -23.73 -0.81 -22.14
CA SER A 188 -23.00 0.08 -23.04
C SER A 188 -21.67 0.52 -22.44
N ARG A 189 -20.75 1.06 -23.26
CA ARG A 189 -19.50 1.67 -22.79
C ARG A 189 -19.73 2.87 -21.89
N LEU A 190 -20.79 3.66 -22.15
CA LEU A 190 -21.16 4.79 -21.30
C LEU A 190 -21.61 4.31 -19.92
N SER A 191 -22.45 3.26 -19.87
CA SER A 191 -22.85 2.62 -18.62
C SER A 191 -21.66 2.02 -17.86
N CYS A 192 -20.62 1.59 -18.58
CA CYS A 192 -19.37 1.14 -17.98
C CYS A 192 -18.55 2.27 -17.35
N ALA A 193 -18.53 3.45 -17.98
CA ALA A 193 -17.75 4.59 -17.48
C ALA A 193 -18.37 5.28 -16.25
N LEU A 194 -19.65 5.01 -15.97
CA LEU A 194 -20.41 5.59 -14.85
C LEU A 194 -20.45 4.71 -13.60
N LYS A 195 -19.77 3.56 -13.64
CA LYS A 195 -19.63 2.62 -12.53
C LYS A 195 -18.30 2.87 -11.84
#